data_AF-J9FZG8-F1
#
_entry.id   AF-J9FZG8-F1
#
_cell.length_a   1.000
_cell.length_b   1.000
_cell.length_c   1.000
_cell.angle_alpha   90.00
_cell.angle_beta   90.00
_cell.angle_gamma   90.00
#
_symmetry.space_group_name_H-M   'P 1'
#
loop_
_entity.id
_entity.type
_entity.pdbx_description
1 polymer ?
#
loop_
_entity_poly.entity_id
_entity_poly.type
_entity_poly.pdbx_seq_one_letter_code
_entity_poly.pdbx_strand_id
1 'polypeptide(L)'
;MTCAKGAEFAYNFGNVARYESLEMAREKDDLILRAWENHSRRYIVDNSIDFEDKINRAIAQIYRIVGQSAPEAEKSKYLITMPDCELIKKKYNALSMDMMQTYLRPIVDNVERRVRQQKNGDEYLYFYTEKRIAEDGTRWVTERPIMEKEYVGYLMEADTALHSVLKTKYRFTCQGRRMEIDVYPFSDEKAILFIYGRPLQPCDMPPEVEVIRNVSGDEDYKNRRLAATQTL
;
A
#
# COMPACT_ATOMS: atom_id res chain seq x y z
N MET A 1 22.73 0.06 -11.90
CA MET A 1 22.16 1.38 -11.57
C MET A 1 21.28 1.16 -10.36
N THR A 2 21.58 1.83 -9.27
CA THR A 2 21.15 1.42 -7.91
C THR A 2 20.60 2.65 -7.21
N CYS A 3 19.29 2.85 -7.27
CA CYS A 3 18.61 3.89 -6.50
C CYS A 3 18.55 3.48 -5.02
N ALA A 4 19.62 3.74 -4.27
CA ALA A 4 19.69 3.46 -2.84
C ALA A 4 19.15 4.64 -2.02
N LYS A 5 19.22 5.87 -2.54
CA LYS A 5 18.85 7.06 -1.78
C LYS A 5 17.37 7.06 -1.42
N GLY A 6 17.07 7.01 -0.13
CA GLY A 6 15.71 6.93 0.43
C GLY A 6 15.08 5.52 0.39
N ALA A 7 15.79 4.51 -0.10
CA ALA A 7 15.38 3.09 -0.04
C ALA A 7 16.56 2.19 0.36
N GLU A 8 17.42 2.68 1.24
CA GLU A 8 18.63 2.01 1.68
C GLU A 8 18.32 0.63 2.27
N PHE A 9 17.15 0.49 2.89
CA PHE A 9 16.63 -0.77 3.42
C PHE A 9 16.40 -1.85 2.35
N ALA A 10 16.15 -1.48 1.10
CA ALA A 10 15.91 -2.40 -0.01
C ALA A 10 17.22 -2.75 -0.74
N TYR A 11 18.36 -2.29 -0.23
CA TYR A 11 19.66 -2.54 -0.83
C TYR A 11 20.06 -4.01 -0.63
N ASN A 12 20.08 -4.77 -1.73
CA ASN A 12 20.45 -6.19 -1.69
C ASN A 12 21.96 -6.37 -1.50
N PHE A 13 22.37 -6.64 -0.25
CA PHE A 13 23.76 -6.96 0.12
C PHE A 13 24.21 -8.37 -0.31
N GLY A 14 23.29 -9.26 -0.67
CA GLY A 14 23.60 -10.63 -1.12
C GLY A 14 23.88 -10.77 -2.61
N ASN A 15 23.90 -9.67 -3.37
CA ASN A 15 24.15 -9.70 -4.81
C ASN A 15 25.65 -9.77 -5.11
N VAL A 16 26.12 -10.96 -5.53
CA VAL A 16 27.54 -11.25 -5.81
C VAL A 16 28.11 -10.39 -6.96
N ALA A 17 27.27 -9.86 -7.85
CA ALA A 17 27.69 -8.99 -8.94
C ALA A 17 27.83 -7.50 -8.52
N ARG A 18 27.56 -7.17 -7.25
CA ARG A 18 27.56 -5.80 -6.74
C ARG A 18 28.81 -5.52 -5.92
N TYR A 19 29.65 -4.63 -6.43
CA TYR A 19 30.93 -4.27 -5.81
C TYR A 19 30.93 -2.93 -5.06
N GLU A 20 29.82 -2.20 -5.10
CA GLU A 20 29.67 -0.91 -4.41
C GLU A 20 29.03 -1.07 -3.04
N SER A 21 29.47 -0.24 -2.09
CA SER A 21 28.82 -0.11 -0.78
C SER A 21 27.53 0.71 -0.88
N LEU A 22 26.73 0.69 0.19
CA LEU A 22 25.53 1.51 0.32
C LEU A 22 25.84 3.01 0.20
N GLU A 23 26.95 3.45 0.82
CA GLU A 23 27.42 4.84 0.77
C GLU A 23 27.84 5.22 -0.66
N MET A 24 28.62 4.37 -1.33
CA MET A 24 29.00 4.57 -2.73
C MET A 24 27.79 4.63 -3.67
N ALA A 25 26.75 3.83 -3.39
CA ALA A 25 25.51 3.89 -4.16
C ALA A 25 24.79 5.23 -3.99
N ARG A 26 24.75 5.78 -2.76
CA ARG A 26 24.19 7.12 -2.51
C ARG A 26 24.97 8.22 -3.19
N GLU A 27 26.30 8.16 -3.16
CA GLU A 27 27.16 9.12 -3.87
C GLU A 27 26.92 9.07 -5.37
N LYS A 28 26.79 7.87 -5.96
CA LYS A 28 26.47 7.72 -7.38
C LYS A 28 25.08 8.24 -7.72
N ASP A 29 24.08 8.00 -6.87
CA ASP A 29 22.76 8.61 -7.03
C ASP A 29 22.86 10.14 -7.07
N ASP A 30 23.61 10.75 -6.15
CA ASP A 30 23.82 12.20 -6.11
C ASP A 30 24.56 12.71 -7.35
N LEU A 31 25.55 11.97 -7.85
CA LEU A 31 26.27 12.32 -9.08
C LEU A 31 25.35 12.24 -10.30
N ILE A 32 24.50 11.21 -10.40
CA ILE A 32 23.50 11.10 -11.48
C ILE A 32 22.52 12.27 -11.36
N LEU A 33 22.03 12.57 -10.17
CA LEU A 33 21.15 13.72 -9.96
C LEU A 33 21.85 15.02 -10.38
N ARG A 34 23.11 15.28 -10.03
CA ARG A 34 23.82 16.49 -10.47
C ARG A 34 24.05 16.53 -11.97
N ALA A 35 24.42 15.40 -12.59
CA ALA A 35 24.70 15.34 -14.03
C ALA A 35 23.51 15.78 -14.90
N TRP A 36 22.28 15.58 -14.40
CA TRP A 36 21.05 15.95 -15.11
C TRP A 36 20.42 17.26 -14.61
N GLU A 37 21.09 18.03 -13.74
CA GLU A 37 20.56 19.26 -13.11
C GLU A 37 20.05 20.30 -14.11
N ASN A 38 20.75 20.48 -15.23
CA ASN A 38 20.39 21.48 -16.24
C ASN A 38 19.52 20.93 -17.37
N HIS A 39 19.03 19.69 -17.28
CA HIS A 39 18.22 19.11 -18.35
C HIS A 39 16.76 19.57 -18.24
N SER A 40 16.27 20.25 -19.28
CA SER A 40 14.94 20.87 -19.33
C SER A 40 13.76 19.91 -19.16
N ARG A 41 13.96 18.61 -19.40
CA ARG A 41 12.97 17.55 -19.21
C ARG A 41 13.38 16.52 -18.16
N ARG A 42 13.97 16.98 -17.04
CA ARG A 42 14.29 16.11 -15.90
C ARG A 42 13.09 15.97 -14.97
N TYR A 43 12.77 14.72 -14.62
CA TYR A 43 11.76 14.38 -13.63
C TYR A 43 12.35 13.38 -12.63
N ILE A 44 12.07 13.58 -11.34
CA ILE A 44 12.60 12.73 -10.27
C ILE A 44 11.44 12.01 -9.59
N VAL A 45 11.53 10.67 -9.56
CA VAL A 45 10.64 9.80 -8.78
C VAL A 45 11.47 9.18 -7.66
N ASP A 46 11.48 9.86 -6.52
CA ASP A 46 12.25 9.46 -5.34
C ASP A 46 11.59 8.30 -4.57
N ASN A 47 12.24 7.87 -3.49
CA ASN A 47 11.80 6.81 -2.59
C ASN A 47 11.11 7.33 -1.31
N SER A 48 10.61 8.57 -1.27
CA SER A 48 10.13 9.21 -0.03
C SER A 48 8.76 8.73 0.48
N ILE A 49 8.06 7.90 -0.28
CA ILE A 49 6.68 7.47 -0.04
C ILE A 49 6.53 5.96 -0.26
N ASP A 50 5.35 5.41 0.03
CA ASP A 50 5.11 4.00 -0.20
C ASP A 50 5.28 3.60 -1.69
N PHE A 51 5.53 2.31 -1.92
CA PHE A 51 5.87 1.81 -3.26
C PHE A 51 4.74 2.04 -4.27
N GLU A 52 3.49 2.03 -3.83
CA GLU A 52 2.34 2.17 -4.69
C GLU A 52 2.17 3.62 -5.15
N ASP A 53 2.32 4.58 -4.24
CA ASP A 53 2.35 5.99 -4.57
C ASP A 53 3.57 6.37 -5.42
N LYS A 54 4.71 5.70 -5.21
CA LYS A 54 5.89 5.86 -6.07
C LYS A 54 5.58 5.45 -7.52
N ILE A 55 4.89 4.33 -7.72
CA ILE A 55 4.41 3.90 -9.04
C ILE A 55 3.42 4.93 -9.61
N ASN A 56 2.47 5.41 -8.81
CA ASN A 56 1.49 6.41 -9.26
C ASN A 56 2.18 7.72 -9.69
N ARG A 57 3.20 8.18 -8.96
CA ARG A 57 4.03 9.34 -9.37
C ARG A 57 4.76 9.08 -10.67
N ALA A 58 5.38 7.90 -10.85
CA ALA A 58 6.06 7.55 -12.09
C ALA A 58 5.10 7.57 -13.28
N ILE A 59 3.92 6.95 -13.13
CA ILE A 59 2.86 6.96 -14.13
C ILE A 59 2.45 8.40 -14.43
N ALA A 60 2.17 9.21 -13.40
CA ALA A 60 1.77 10.60 -13.60
C ALA A 60 2.80 11.43 -14.36
N GLN A 61 4.11 11.21 -14.12
CA GLN A 61 5.16 11.86 -14.89
C GLN A 61 5.19 11.40 -16.35
N ILE A 62 5.00 10.11 -16.62
CA ILE A 62 4.92 9.59 -18.00
C ILE A 62 3.77 10.27 -18.76
N TYR A 63 2.58 10.32 -18.17
CA TYR A 63 1.42 10.97 -18.78
C TYR A 63 1.67 12.47 -19.02
N ARG A 64 2.28 13.18 -18.06
CA ARG A 64 2.69 14.58 -18.23
C ARG A 64 3.64 14.78 -19.40
N ILE A 65 4.62 13.88 -19.59
CA ILE A 65 5.58 13.94 -20.72
C ILE A 65 4.87 13.72 -22.06
N VAL A 66 3.89 12.82 -22.11
CA VAL A 66 3.09 12.52 -23.31
C VAL A 66 2.02 13.60 -23.57
N GLY A 67 1.86 14.57 -22.66
CA GLY A 67 0.87 15.64 -22.78
C GLY A 67 -0.56 15.17 -22.50
N GLN A 68 -0.72 14.06 -21.78
CA GLN A 68 -2.01 13.52 -21.37
C GLN A 68 -2.22 13.72 -19.87
N SER A 69 -3.47 13.82 -19.46
CA SER A 69 -3.79 13.77 -18.03
C SER A 69 -3.49 12.37 -17.50
N ALA A 70 -2.72 12.31 -16.41
CA ALA A 70 -2.57 11.06 -15.69
C ALA A 70 -3.97 10.58 -15.25
N PRO A 71 -4.30 9.29 -15.41
CA PRO A 71 -5.48 8.77 -14.75
C PRO A 71 -5.32 9.05 -13.26
N GLU A 72 -6.31 9.70 -12.65
CA GLU A 72 -6.32 9.81 -11.19
C GLU A 72 -6.22 8.39 -10.63
N ALA A 73 -5.30 8.21 -9.67
CA ALA A 73 -5.22 7.01 -8.86
C ALA A 73 -6.40 7.00 -7.88
N GLU A 74 -7.61 7.22 -8.39
CA GLU A 74 -8.83 7.26 -7.60
C GLU A 74 -9.04 5.84 -7.09
N LYS A 75 -9.07 5.72 -5.76
CA LYS A 75 -9.29 4.46 -5.07
C LYS A 75 -10.71 4.49 -4.54
N SER A 76 -11.60 3.80 -5.24
CA SER A 76 -12.97 3.59 -4.79
C SER A 76 -13.05 2.37 -3.86
N LYS A 77 -13.88 2.47 -2.83
CA LYS A 77 -14.12 1.44 -1.84
C LYS A 77 -15.60 1.05 -1.82
N TYR A 78 -15.89 -0.24 -1.90
CA TYR A 78 -17.25 -0.77 -1.93
C TYR A 78 -17.42 -1.84 -0.87
N LEU A 79 -18.57 -1.84 -0.22
CA LEU A 79 -19.04 -2.97 0.58
C LEU A 79 -19.74 -3.94 -0.37
N ILE A 80 -19.33 -5.20 -0.32
CA ILE A 80 -19.84 -6.27 -1.17
C ILE A 80 -20.37 -7.41 -0.28
N THR A 81 -21.27 -8.22 -0.82
CA THR A 81 -21.55 -9.52 -0.21
C THR A 81 -20.29 -10.39 -0.28
N MET A 82 -20.18 -11.38 0.61
CA MET A 82 -19.03 -12.28 0.63
C MET A 82 -18.92 -13.00 -0.72
N PRO A 83 -17.86 -12.78 -1.50
CA PRO A 83 -17.72 -13.41 -2.80
C PRO A 83 -17.21 -14.84 -2.64
N ASP A 84 -17.46 -15.66 -3.66
CA ASP A 84 -16.76 -16.95 -3.79
C ASP A 84 -15.28 -16.70 -4.10
N CYS A 85 -14.47 -16.68 -3.05
CA CYS A 85 -13.05 -16.37 -3.13
C CYS A 85 -12.25 -17.38 -3.98
N GLU A 86 -12.69 -18.65 -4.03
CA GLU A 86 -12.05 -19.67 -4.84
C GLU A 86 -12.40 -19.52 -6.32
N LEU A 87 -13.63 -19.10 -6.62
CA LEU A 87 -14.03 -18.72 -7.98
C LEU A 87 -13.22 -17.49 -8.45
N ILE A 88 -13.08 -16.46 -7.61
CA ILE A 88 -12.29 -15.27 -7.94
C ILE A 88 -10.82 -15.64 -8.22
N LYS A 89 -10.20 -16.47 -7.37
CA LYS A 89 -8.84 -16.99 -7.56
C LYS A 89 -8.69 -17.68 -8.92
N LYS A 90 -9.59 -18.61 -9.25
CA LYS A 90 -9.50 -19.40 -10.48
C LYS A 90 -9.79 -18.58 -11.74
N LYS A 91 -10.81 -17.72 -11.71
CA LYS A 91 -11.27 -16.99 -12.88
C LYS A 91 -10.36 -15.81 -13.25
N TYR A 92 -9.80 -15.14 -12.24
CA TYR A 92 -9.00 -13.92 -12.42
C TYR A 92 -7.52 -14.09 -12.07
N ASN A 93 -7.07 -15.33 -11.83
CA ASN A 93 -5.73 -15.63 -11.31
C ASN A 93 -5.39 -14.78 -10.08
N ALA A 94 -6.35 -14.63 -9.17
CA ALA A 94 -6.19 -13.75 -8.02
C ALA A 94 -5.10 -14.26 -7.08
N LEU A 95 -4.20 -13.36 -6.68
CA LEU A 95 -3.17 -13.64 -5.69
C LEU A 95 -3.70 -13.27 -4.30
N SER A 96 -3.79 -14.27 -3.42
CA SER A 96 -4.17 -14.08 -2.02
C SER A 96 -2.94 -13.85 -1.14
N MET A 97 -3.06 -12.95 -0.17
CA MET A 97 -2.02 -12.67 0.82
C MET A 97 -2.67 -12.38 2.16
N ASP A 98 -2.23 -13.10 3.20
CA ASP A 98 -2.70 -12.85 4.55
C ASP A 98 -1.96 -11.65 5.14
N MET A 99 -2.70 -10.78 5.80
CA MET A 99 -2.18 -9.56 6.40
C MET A 99 -2.68 -9.44 7.83
N MET A 100 -1.79 -9.06 8.73
CA MET A 100 -2.13 -8.63 10.07
C MET A 100 -1.65 -7.19 10.25
N GLN A 101 -2.51 -6.32 10.74
CA GLN A 101 -2.16 -4.94 11.04
C GLN A 101 -2.46 -4.61 12.49
N THR A 102 -1.47 -4.08 13.20
CA THR A 102 -1.58 -3.69 14.61
C THR A 102 -1.28 -2.20 14.73
N TYR A 103 -2.19 -1.47 15.37
CA TYR A 103 -2.00 -0.06 15.68
C TYR A 103 -1.16 0.08 16.95
N LEU A 104 -0.25 1.05 16.95
CA LEU A 104 0.61 1.33 18.09
C LEU A 104 0.12 2.56 18.82
N ARG A 105 0.46 2.67 20.10
CA ARG A 105 0.18 3.86 20.90
C ARG A 105 0.77 5.10 20.23
N PRO A 106 0.02 6.20 20.12
CA PRO A 106 0.54 7.45 19.59
C PRO A 106 1.64 7.98 20.50
N ILE A 107 2.70 8.53 19.91
CA ILE A 107 3.74 9.28 20.64
C ILE A 107 3.35 10.77 20.70
N VAL A 108 2.61 11.23 19.70
CA VAL A 108 2.14 12.61 19.53
C VAL A 108 0.74 12.54 18.91
N ASP A 109 -0.17 13.44 19.29
CA ASP A 109 -1.60 13.40 18.93
C ASP A 109 -1.87 13.37 17.42
N ASN A 110 -0.98 13.97 16.62
CA ASN A 110 -1.11 14.06 15.16
C ASN A 110 -0.38 12.95 14.39
N VAL A 111 0.08 11.90 15.08
CA VAL A 111 0.83 10.80 14.48
C VAL A 111 0.13 9.47 14.78
N GLU A 112 -0.38 8.85 13.73
CA GLU A 112 -0.85 7.46 13.76
C GLU A 112 0.30 6.53 13.37
N ARG A 113 0.55 5.51 14.19
CA ARG A 113 1.61 4.52 13.99
C ARG A 113 1.00 3.14 13.89
N ARG A 114 1.54 2.31 13.01
CA ARG A 114 1.11 0.91 12.86
C ARG A 114 2.24 0.03 12.36
N VAL A 115 2.17 -1.24 12.73
CA VAL A 115 2.96 -2.31 12.11
C VAL A 115 2.06 -3.25 11.33
N ARG A 116 2.61 -3.83 10.28
CA ARG A 116 1.90 -4.74 9.39
C ARG A 116 2.78 -5.92 9.05
N GLN A 117 2.28 -7.13 9.34
CA GLN A 117 2.84 -8.38 8.86
C GLN A 117 2.06 -8.81 7.61
N GLN A 118 2.76 -9.32 6.60
CA GLN A 118 2.19 -9.89 5.40
C GLN A 118 2.81 -11.26 5.18
N LYS A 119 1.98 -12.29 4.95
CA LYS A 119 2.44 -13.62 4.59
C LYS A 119 2.37 -13.80 3.09
N ASN A 120 3.52 -13.96 2.45
CA ASN A 120 3.63 -14.18 1.01
C ASN A 120 4.25 -15.56 0.75
N GLY A 121 3.41 -16.56 0.47
CA GLY A 121 3.85 -17.95 0.41
C GLY A 121 4.33 -18.42 1.79
N ASP A 122 5.60 -18.83 1.86
CA ASP A 122 6.23 -19.34 3.09
C ASP A 122 6.96 -18.25 3.90
N GLU A 123 7.09 -17.04 3.35
CA GLU A 123 7.83 -15.95 3.99
C GLU A 123 6.90 -14.87 4.58
N TYR A 124 7.41 -14.19 5.62
CA TYR A 124 6.75 -13.04 6.23
C TYR A 124 7.52 -11.75 5.95
N LEU A 125 6.79 -10.73 5.51
CA LEU A 125 7.30 -9.37 5.36
C LEU A 125 6.66 -8.47 6.43
N TYR A 126 7.47 -7.60 7.01
CA TYR A 126 7.06 -6.69 8.07
C TYR A 126 7.24 -5.25 7.64
N PHE A 127 6.29 -4.40 7.99
CA PHE A 127 6.31 -2.98 7.67
C PHE A 127 5.92 -2.16 8.88
N TYR A 128 6.54 -1.00 9.01
CA TYR A 128 6.17 0.07 9.93
C TYR A 128 5.67 1.26 9.12
N THR A 129 4.51 1.79 9.51
CA THR A 129 3.91 2.97 8.87
C THR A 129 3.66 4.07 9.91
N GLU A 130 4.04 5.29 9.59
CA GLU A 130 3.56 6.50 10.26
C GLU A 130 2.70 7.30 9.31
N LYS A 131 1.54 7.74 9.80
CA LYS A 131 0.72 8.75 9.14
C LYS A 131 0.71 9.98 10.02
N ARG A 132 1.18 11.10 9.49
CA ARG A 132 1.22 12.38 10.19
C ARG A 132 0.26 13.36 9.54
N ILE A 133 -0.32 14.22 10.35
CA ILE A 133 -1.25 15.27 9.93
C ILE A 133 -0.66 16.61 10.38
N ALA A 134 -0.40 17.52 9.43
CA ALA A 134 0.01 18.89 9.74
C ALA A 134 -1.20 19.74 10.17
N GLU A 135 -0.91 20.90 10.76
CA GLU A 135 -1.92 21.86 11.22
C GLU A 135 -2.82 22.36 10.07
N ASP A 136 -2.27 22.45 8.86
CA ASP A 136 -3.02 22.81 7.64
C ASP A 136 -3.89 21.67 7.08
N GLY A 137 -3.90 20.51 7.73
CA GLY A 137 -4.62 19.31 7.32
C GLY A 137 -3.87 18.45 6.30
N THR A 138 -2.67 18.84 5.87
CA THR A 138 -1.83 18.06 4.96
C THR A 138 -1.44 16.74 5.62
N ARG A 139 -1.60 15.64 4.90
CA ARG A 139 -1.32 14.29 5.39
C ARG A 139 -0.15 13.69 4.63
N TRP A 140 0.83 13.15 5.35
CA TRP A 140 1.86 12.33 4.75
C TRP A 140 1.94 10.98 5.44
N VAL A 141 2.20 9.96 4.63
CA VAL A 141 2.34 8.58 5.06
C VAL A 141 3.77 8.15 4.72
N THR A 142 4.50 7.66 5.72
CA THR A 142 5.81 7.06 5.53
C THR A 142 5.71 5.61 5.90
N GLU A 143 6.04 4.72 4.96
CA GLU A 143 6.08 3.28 5.17
C GLU A 143 7.49 2.76 4.91
N ARG A 144 8.01 1.94 5.82
CA ARG A 144 9.30 1.26 5.65
C ARG A 144 9.16 -0.22 6.00
N PRO A 145 9.83 -1.14 5.29
CA PRO A 145 9.97 -2.50 5.78
C PRO A 145 10.86 -2.50 7.03
N ILE A 146 10.64 -3.50 7.87
CA ILE A 146 11.35 -3.70 9.13
C ILE A 146 11.75 -5.17 9.27
N MET A 147 12.73 -5.44 10.11
CA MET A 147 13.07 -6.82 10.47
C MET A 147 12.03 -7.42 11.42
N GLU A 148 11.94 -8.75 11.48
CA GLU A 148 11.09 -9.47 12.43
C GLU A 148 11.36 -9.05 13.89
N LYS A 149 12.63 -8.88 14.26
CA LYS A 149 13.02 -8.42 15.60
C LYS A 149 12.46 -7.04 15.93
N GLU A 150 12.47 -6.11 14.98
CA GLU A 150 11.87 -4.79 15.15
C GLU A 150 10.34 -4.89 15.27
N TYR A 151 9.72 -5.75 14.45
CA TYR A 151 8.28 -6.00 14.51
C TYR A 151 7.84 -6.48 15.90
N VAL A 152 8.54 -7.49 16.44
CA VAL A 152 8.27 -8.01 17.80
C VAL A 152 8.47 -6.91 18.85
N GLY A 153 9.50 -6.07 18.71
CA GLY A 153 9.70 -4.91 19.57
C GLY A 153 8.51 -3.93 19.54
N TYR A 154 8.04 -3.58 18.34
CA TYR A 154 6.88 -2.69 18.18
C TYR A 154 5.57 -3.27 18.71
N LEU A 155 5.39 -4.60 18.73
CA LEU A 155 4.20 -5.19 19.34
C LEU A 155 4.08 -4.87 20.84
N MET A 156 5.18 -4.57 21.53
CA MET A 156 5.14 -4.11 22.94
C MET A 156 4.55 -2.69 23.08
N GLU A 157 4.53 -1.93 21.98
CA GLU A 157 3.91 -0.61 21.87
C GLU A 157 2.48 -0.67 21.35
N ALA A 158 1.90 -1.87 21.15
CA ALA A 158 0.55 -2.02 20.64
C ALA A 158 -0.47 -1.22 21.49
N ASP A 159 -1.38 -0.55 20.80
CA ASP A 159 -2.52 0.11 21.45
C ASP A 159 -3.54 -0.95 21.84
N THR A 160 -3.63 -1.26 23.12
CA THR A 160 -4.52 -2.30 23.65
C THR A 160 -5.99 -1.91 23.61
N ALA A 161 -6.32 -0.65 23.30
CA ALA A 161 -7.69 -0.23 23.05
C ALA A 161 -8.19 -0.63 21.65
N LEU A 162 -7.30 -1.10 20.77
CA LEU A 162 -7.60 -1.52 19.41
C LEU A 162 -7.21 -2.98 19.21
N HIS A 163 -8.02 -3.70 18.42
CA HIS A 163 -7.69 -5.06 18.01
C HIS A 163 -6.77 -5.05 16.79
N SER A 164 -5.90 -6.06 16.68
CA SER A 164 -5.20 -6.34 15.43
C SER A 164 -6.22 -6.70 14.35
N VAL A 165 -6.08 -6.08 13.17
CA VAL A 165 -6.94 -6.35 12.02
C VAL A 165 -6.27 -7.41 11.16
N LEU A 166 -6.81 -8.63 11.21
CA LEU A 166 -6.45 -9.70 10.29
C LEU A 166 -7.33 -9.61 9.04
N LYS A 167 -6.75 -9.91 7.88
CA LYS A 167 -7.48 -10.04 6.62
C LYS A 167 -6.73 -10.88 5.61
N THR A 168 -7.46 -11.49 4.70
CA THR A 168 -6.91 -12.06 3.48
C THR A 168 -7.23 -11.12 2.33
N LYS A 169 -6.19 -10.62 1.66
CA LYS A 169 -6.30 -9.71 0.52
C LYS A 169 -6.14 -10.49 -0.78
N TYR A 170 -7.12 -10.41 -1.66
CA TYR A 170 -7.12 -11.00 -2.99
C TYR A 170 -6.86 -9.90 -4.02
N ARG A 171 -5.76 -9.97 -4.75
CA ARG A 171 -5.40 -9.01 -5.80
C ARG A 171 -5.58 -9.63 -7.16
N PHE A 172 -6.28 -8.93 -8.05
CA PHE A 172 -6.54 -9.40 -9.40
C PHE A 172 -6.80 -8.24 -10.36
N THR A 173 -6.87 -8.56 -11.65
CA THR A 173 -7.21 -7.61 -12.70
C THR A 173 -8.50 -8.07 -13.38
N CYS A 174 -9.45 -7.17 -13.55
CA CYS A 174 -10.68 -7.43 -14.30
C CYS A 174 -10.94 -6.25 -15.24
N GLN A 175 -11.22 -6.54 -16.53
CA GLN A 175 -11.42 -5.52 -17.57
C GLN A 175 -10.29 -4.47 -17.65
N GLY A 176 -9.03 -4.90 -17.46
CA GLY A 176 -7.87 -4.00 -17.45
C GLY A 176 -7.75 -3.12 -16.20
N ARG A 177 -8.58 -3.36 -15.17
CA ARG A 177 -8.57 -2.61 -13.92
C ARG A 177 -8.05 -3.46 -12.78
N ARG A 178 -7.15 -2.88 -11.98
CA ARG A 178 -6.69 -3.50 -10.75
C ARG A 178 -7.79 -3.42 -9.69
N MET A 179 -8.03 -4.56 -9.06
CA MET A 179 -8.99 -4.71 -7.98
C MET A 179 -8.37 -5.46 -6.81
N GLU A 180 -8.88 -5.17 -5.62
CA GLU A 180 -8.50 -5.89 -4.40
C GLU A 180 -9.73 -6.20 -3.57
N ILE A 181 -9.86 -7.44 -3.10
CA ILE A 181 -10.89 -7.81 -2.13
C ILE A 181 -10.21 -8.10 -0.79
N ASP A 182 -10.64 -7.40 0.26
CA ASP A 182 -10.25 -7.67 1.64
C ASP A 182 -11.37 -8.46 2.32
N VAL A 183 -11.06 -9.70 2.69
CA VAL A 183 -11.91 -10.57 3.50
C VAL A 183 -11.42 -10.55 4.93
N TYR A 184 -12.34 -10.36 5.88
CA TYR A 184 -12.03 -10.23 7.30
C TYR A 184 -12.59 -11.43 8.06
N PRO A 185 -11.86 -12.03 9.01
CA PRO A 185 -12.33 -13.20 9.74
C PRO A 185 -13.49 -12.91 10.70
N PHE A 186 -13.78 -11.64 10.96
CA PHE A 186 -14.91 -11.20 11.79
C PHE A 186 -16.19 -10.91 10.97
N SER A 187 -16.20 -11.24 9.68
CA SER A 187 -17.35 -11.02 8.80
C SER A 187 -17.53 -12.19 7.85
N ASP A 188 -18.59 -12.97 8.04
CA ASP A 188 -18.92 -14.12 7.18
C ASP A 188 -19.74 -13.71 5.95
N GLU A 189 -20.49 -12.61 6.04
CA GLU A 189 -21.48 -12.21 5.03
C GLU A 189 -21.00 -11.13 4.06
N LYS A 190 -19.97 -10.37 4.45
CA LYS A 190 -19.52 -9.18 3.71
C LYS A 190 -18.01 -9.15 3.56
N ALA A 191 -17.58 -8.50 2.48
CA ALA A 191 -16.18 -8.17 2.23
C ALA A 191 -16.05 -6.75 1.70
N ILE A 192 -14.81 -6.30 1.53
CA ILE A 192 -14.51 -4.96 1.02
C ILE A 192 -13.80 -5.07 -0.31
N LEU A 193 -14.36 -4.43 -1.34
CA LEU A 193 -13.74 -4.31 -2.66
C LEU A 193 -13.10 -2.93 -2.83
N PHE A 194 -11.87 -2.93 -3.32
CA PHE A 194 -11.16 -1.73 -3.77
C PHE A 194 -10.97 -1.79 -5.28
N ILE A 195 -11.21 -0.66 -5.94
CA ILE A 195 -11.04 -0.51 -7.38
C ILE A 195 -10.18 0.73 -7.62
N TYR A 196 -9.20 0.57 -8.49
CA TYR A 196 -8.20 1.59 -8.78
C TYR A 196 -8.44 2.19 -10.18
N GLY A 197 -8.15 3.49 -10.31
CA GLY A 197 -8.25 4.25 -11.56
C GLY A 197 -9.59 4.99 -11.70
N ARG A 198 -9.97 5.31 -12.94
CA ARG A 198 -11.14 6.17 -13.29
C ARG A 198 -12.47 5.77 -12.60
N PRO A 199 -13.46 6.68 -12.47
CA PRO A 199 -14.78 6.35 -11.92
C PRO A 199 -15.41 5.09 -12.53
N LEU A 200 -16.16 4.36 -11.71
CA LEU A 200 -16.73 3.06 -12.07
C LEU A 200 -17.78 3.18 -13.18
N GLN A 201 -17.69 2.33 -14.21
CA GLN A 201 -18.82 2.07 -15.11
C GLN A 201 -19.44 0.70 -14.77
N PRO A 202 -20.75 0.48 -15.00
CA PRO A 202 -21.41 -0.79 -14.65
C PRO A 202 -20.76 -2.04 -15.27
N CYS A 203 -20.15 -1.91 -16.45
CA CYS A 203 -19.44 -3.00 -17.14
C CYS A 203 -18.07 -3.34 -16.57
N ASP A 204 -17.53 -2.52 -15.67
CA ASP A 204 -16.20 -2.72 -15.08
C ASP A 204 -16.21 -3.75 -13.93
N MET A 205 -17.37 -4.14 -13.41
CA MET A 205 -17.48 -5.01 -12.24
C MET A 205 -17.40 -6.50 -12.60
N PRO A 206 -16.72 -7.33 -11.78
CA PRO A 206 -16.84 -8.78 -11.89
C PRO A 206 -18.31 -9.20 -11.69
N PRO A 207 -18.94 -9.93 -12.63
CA PRO A 207 -20.32 -10.38 -12.49
C PRO A 207 -20.59 -11.23 -11.23
N GLU A 208 -19.55 -11.86 -10.70
CA GLU A 208 -19.58 -12.69 -9.49
C GLU A 208 -19.61 -11.86 -8.19
N VAL A 209 -19.40 -10.55 -8.28
CA VAL A 209 -19.33 -9.67 -7.11
C VAL A 209 -20.57 -8.80 -7.05
N GLU A 210 -21.38 -9.01 -6.02
CA GLU A 210 -22.57 -8.21 -5.75
C GLU A 210 -22.21 -7.04 -4.82
N VAL A 211 -22.44 -5.82 -5.31
CA VAL A 211 -22.15 -4.59 -4.57
C VAL A 211 -23.36 -4.19 -3.74
N ILE A 212 -23.13 -4.01 -2.43
CA ILE A 212 -24.14 -3.50 -1.51
C ILE A 212 -24.19 -1.97 -1.61
N ARG A 213 -23.04 -1.30 -1.44
CA ARG A 213 -22.93 0.17 -1.58
C ARG A 213 -21.49 0.66 -1.72
N ASN A 214 -21.34 1.88 -2.21
CA ASN A 214 -20.09 2.64 -2.14
C ASN A 214 -19.85 3.13 -0.70
N VAL A 215 -18.67 2.83 -0.15
CA VAL A 215 -18.22 3.23 1.21
C VAL A 215 -16.92 4.05 1.13
N SER A 216 -16.66 4.67 -0.01
CA SER A 216 -15.52 5.59 -0.19
C SER A 216 -15.70 6.81 0.71
N GLY A 217 -14.72 7.08 1.55
CA GLY A 217 -14.79 8.19 2.52
C GLY A 217 -15.61 7.90 3.78
N ASP A 218 -16.32 6.77 3.86
CA ASP A 218 -17.07 6.38 5.05
C ASP A 218 -16.11 6.02 6.20
N GLU A 219 -16.23 6.75 7.32
CA GLU A 219 -15.36 6.61 8.49
C GLU A 219 -15.49 5.24 9.15
N ASP A 220 -16.68 4.62 9.10
CA ASP A 220 -16.93 3.31 9.71
C ASP A 220 -16.15 2.19 9.03
N TYR A 221 -15.82 2.39 7.76
CA TYR A 221 -15.02 1.44 6.98
C TYR A 221 -13.54 1.78 7.01
N LYS A 222 -13.08 2.82 7.70
CA LYS A 222 -11.64 3.03 7.84
C LYS A 222 -11.03 1.94 8.70
N ASN A 223 -9.83 1.51 8.32
CA ASN A 223 -9.20 0.34 8.95
C ASN A 223 -8.96 0.52 10.46
N ARG A 224 -8.78 1.76 10.96
CA ARG A 224 -8.66 2.04 12.39
C ARG A 224 -10.00 1.87 13.12
N ARG A 225 -11.11 2.21 12.46
CA ARG A 225 -12.46 1.99 12.98
C ARG A 225 -12.78 0.50 13.03
N LEU A 226 -12.41 -0.24 11.98
CA LEU A 226 -12.46 -1.71 11.96
C LEU A 226 -11.59 -2.34 13.07
N ALA A 227 -10.45 -1.76 13.41
CA ALA A 227 -9.63 -2.20 14.54
C ALA A 227 -10.37 -2.03 15.88
N ALA A 228 -11.16 -0.96 16.03
CA ALA A 228 -11.95 -0.73 17.22
C ALA A 228 -13.17 -1.66 17.33
N THR A 229 -13.89 -1.88 16.22
CA THR A 229 -15.19 -2.56 16.24
C THR A 229 -15.16 -4.03 15.83
N GLN A 230 -14.21 -4.45 14.97
CA GLN A 230 -14.17 -5.78 14.35
C GLN A 230 -15.50 -6.14 13.63
N THR A 231 -16.07 -5.18 12.88
CA THR A 231 -17.36 -5.34 12.17
C THR A 231 -17.38 -4.62 10.81
N LEU A 232 -18.15 -5.12 9.84
CA LEU A 232 -18.41 -4.51 8.52
C LEU A 232 -19.87 -4.08 8.29
#